data_AF-A0A6G3U9I8-F1
#
_entry.id   AF-A0A6G3U9I8-F1
#
_cell.length_a   1.000
_cell.length_b   1.000
_cell.length_c   1.000
_cell.angle_alpha   90.00
_cell.angle_beta   90.00
_cell.angle_gamma   90.00
#
_symmetry.space_group_name_H-M   'P 1'
#
loop_
_entity.id
_entity.type
_entity.pdbx_description
1 polymer ?
#
loop_
_entity_poly.entity_id
_entity_poly.type
_entity_poly.pdbx_seq_one_letter_code
_entity_poly.pdbx_strand_id
1 'polypeptide(L)'
;HRELCERAVDPLEIAAGLEAHGITDRTAARFRHRDVFSLAEELFARVPRDGDTARPATTAPLKARADWIVLTLLPGALCLASVLALRHTHGQTRLLTAAVGIIALA
;
A
#
# COMPACT_ATOMS: atom_id res chain seq x y z
N HIS A 1 -7.13 -10.69 -20.81
CA HIS A 1 -7.21 -10.05 -19.48
C HIS A 1 -7.76 -10.94 -18.36
N ARG A 2 -8.26 -12.15 -18.64
CA ARG A 2 -8.83 -13.06 -17.63
C ARG A 2 -7.85 -13.42 -16.51
N GLU A 3 -6.60 -13.72 -16.86
CA GLU A 3 -5.51 -13.98 -15.89
C GLU A 3 -5.15 -12.78 -14.99
N LEU A 4 -5.50 -11.55 -15.39
CA LEU A 4 -5.27 -10.34 -14.59
C LEU A 4 -6.42 -10.16 -13.59
N CYS A 5 -7.66 -10.43 -14.03
CA CYS A 5 -8.86 -10.35 -13.21
C CYS A 5 -8.96 -11.49 -12.19
N GLU A 6 -8.48 -12.69 -12.52
CA GLU A 6 -8.43 -13.85 -11.62
C GLU A 6 -7.44 -13.65 -10.43
N ARG A 7 -6.51 -12.70 -10.56
CA ARG A 7 -5.54 -12.31 -9.53
C ARG A 7 -5.92 -11.05 -8.75
N ALA A 8 -7.03 -10.39 -9.09
CA ALA A 8 -7.29 -9.01 -8.65
C ALA A 8 -8.10 -8.87 -7.36
N VAL A 9 -8.27 -9.92 -6.57
CA VAL A 9 -8.98 -9.86 -5.27
C VAL A 9 -8.00 -10.21 -4.16
N ASP A 10 -7.80 -9.32 -3.20
CA ASP A 10 -6.88 -9.53 -2.07
C ASP A 10 -7.63 -10.11 -0.84
N PRO A 11 -7.02 -10.98 -0.01
CA PRO A 11 -7.63 -11.46 1.23
C PRO A 11 -8.13 -10.35 2.17
N LEU A 12 -7.49 -9.17 2.19
CA LEU A 12 -7.94 -8.03 2.97
C LEU A 12 -9.27 -7.46 2.47
N GLU A 13 -9.49 -7.45 1.15
CA GLU A 13 -10.78 -7.02 0.58
C GLU A 13 -11.89 -8.02 0.92
N ILE A 14 -11.56 -9.30 0.95
CA ILE A 14 -12.47 -10.36 1.43
C ILE A 14 -12.78 -10.15 2.92
N ALA A 15 -11.78 -9.83 3.75
CA ALA A 15 -11.98 -9.53 5.16
C ALA A 15 -12.88 -8.29 5.37
N ALA A 16 -12.64 -7.21 4.63
CA ALA A 16 -13.48 -6.00 4.68
C ALA A 16 -14.92 -6.30 4.25
N GLY A 17 -15.10 -7.15 3.22
CA GLY A 17 -16.41 -7.64 2.81
C GLY A 17 -17.10 -8.44 3.92
N LEU A 18 -16.39 -9.36 4.57
CA LEU A 18 -16.91 -10.15 5.69
C LEU A 18 -17.34 -9.26 6.87
N GLU A 19 -16.53 -8.28 7.25
CA GLU A 19 -16.83 -7.33 8.32
C GLU A 19 -18.05 -6.46 8.02
N ALA A 20 -18.18 -5.98 6.78
CA ALA A 20 -19.35 -5.22 6.33
C ALA A 20 -20.66 -6.04 6.41
N HIS A 21 -20.56 -7.36 6.32
CA HIS A 21 -21.68 -8.29 6.52
C HIS A 21 -21.84 -8.75 7.99
N GLY A 22 -21.11 -8.14 8.93
CA GLY A 22 -21.21 -8.42 10.37
C GLY A 22 -20.45 -9.67 10.84
N ILE A 23 -19.59 -10.23 10.01
CA ILE A 23 -18.68 -11.29 10.43
C ILE A 23 -17.55 -10.66 11.24
N THR A 24 -17.38 -11.13 12.47
CA THR A 24 -16.33 -10.67 13.40
C THR A 24 -15.45 -11.85 13.80
N ASP A 25 -14.36 -11.61 14.52
CA ASP A 25 -13.46 -12.69 14.99
C ASP A 25 -14.20 -13.73 15.82
N ARG A 26 -15.17 -13.31 16.64
CA ARG A 26 -16.01 -14.25 17.40
C ARG A 26 -16.86 -15.13 16.48
N THR A 27 -17.32 -14.58 15.36
CA THR A 27 -18.05 -15.34 14.33
C THR A 27 -17.09 -16.24 13.55
N ALA A 28 -15.90 -15.77 13.20
CA ALA A 28 -14.85 -16.55 12.53
C ALA A 28 -14.37 -17.75 13.38
N ALA A 29 -14.28 -17.59 14.70
CA ALA A 29 -13.97 -18.66 15.65
C ALA A 29 -14.96 -19.83 15.59
N ARG A 30 -16.24 -19.54 15.28
CA ARG A 30 -17.26 -20.59 15.07
C ARG A 30 -16.97 -21.42 13.82
N PHE A 31 -16.34 -20.81 12.82
CA PHE A 31 -15.84 -21.47 11.62
C PHE A 31 -14.47 -22.14 11.79
N ARG A 32 -13.94 -22.27 13.02
CA ARG A 32 -12.60 -22.80 13.34
C ARG A 32 -11.42 -21.93 12.86
N HIS A 33 -11.68 -20.67 12.52
CA HIS A 33 -10.63 -19.71 12.16
C HIS A 33 -10.38 -18.75 13.33
N ARG A 34 -9.12 -18.34 13.55
CA ARG A 34 -8.77 -17.49 14.69
C ARG A 34 -9.42 -16.10 14.62
N ASP A 35 -9.52 -15.53 13.41
CA ASP A 35 -10.00 -14.17 13.14
C ASP A 35 -10.62 -14.09 11.73
N VAL A 36 -11.25 -12.96 11.41
CA VAL A 36 -11.89 -12.70 10.10
C VAL A 36 -10.88 -12.78 8.95
N PHE A 37 -9.63 -12.37 9.20
CA PHE A 37 -8.53 -12.47 8.25
C PHE A 37 -8.19 -13.91 7.89
N SER A 38 -8.01 -14.78 8.90
CA SER A 38 -7.74 -16.21 8.71
C SER A 38 -8.87 -16.91 7.96
N LEU A 39 -10.11 -16.46 8.19
CA LEU A 39 -11.28 -16.94 7.44
C LEU A 39 -11.25 -16.43 5.99
N ALA A 40 -10.88 -15.16 5.77
CA ALA A 40 -10.75 -14.58 4.45
C ALA A 40 -9.65 -15.24 3.61
N GLU A 41 -8.50 -15.57 4.22
CA GLU A 41 -7.42 -16.33 3.60
C GLU A 41 -7.87 -17.72 3.16
N GLU A 42 -8.62 -18.43 4.00
CA GLU A 42 -9.19 -19.74 3.65
C GLU A 42 -10.18 -19.62 2.48
N LEU A 43 -11.05 -18.61 2.49
CA LEU A 43 -11.99 -18.37 1.38
C LEU A 43 -11.25 -18.01 0.08
N PHE A 44 -10.20 -17.21 0.18
CA PHE A 44 -9.33 -16.86 -0.94
C PHE A 44 -8.64 -18.11 -1.51
N ALA A 45 -8.14 -19.01 -0.65
CA ALA A 45 -7.44 -20.23 -1.02
C ALA A 45 -8.36 -21.28 -1.67
N ARG A 46 -9.66 -21.27 -1.35
CA ARG A 46 -10.66 -22.17 -1.94
C ARG A 46 -11.07 -21.81 -3.36
N VAL A 47 -10.77 -20.59 -3.84
CA VAL A 47 -11.05 -20.20 -5.22
C VAL A 47 -10.09 -20.97 -6.13
N PRO A 48 -10.57 -21.88 -7.00
CA PRO A 48 -9.70 -22.62 -7.90
C PRO A 48 -9.07 -21.65 -8.89
N ARG A 49 -7.78 -21.39 -8.71
CA ARG A 49 -6.97 -20.63 -9.66
C ARG A 49 -6.21 -21.64 -10.51
N ASP A 50 -6.33 -21.50 -11.83
CA ASP A 50 -5.66 -22.35 -12.82
C ASP A 50 -4.13 -22.24 -12.63
N GLY A 51 -3.57 -23.05 -11.71
CA GLY A 51 -2.13 -23.06 -11.38
C GLY A 51 -1.71 -23.36 -9.93
N ASP A 52 -2.62 -23.45 -8.96
CA ASP A 52 -2.24 -23.55 -7.53
C ASP A 52 -2.11 -24.98 -7.01
N THR A 53 -0.97 -25.63 -7.31
CA THR A 53 -0.35 -26.52 -6.33
C THR A 53 0.20 -25.65 -5.21
N ALA A 54 -0.51 -25.57 -4.08
CA ALA A 54 -0.16 -24.92 -2.80
C ALA A 54 1.21 -24.20 -2.79
N ARG A 55 1.24 -22.93 -3.18
CA ARG A 55 2.44 -22.09 -3.07
C ARG A 55 2.61 -21.67 -1.60
N PRO A 56 3.75 -21.97 -0.93
CA PRO A 56 3.99 -21.52 0.43
C PRO A 56 4.03 -19.99 0.48
N ALA A 57 3.56 -19.41 1.60
CA ALA A 57 3.44 -17.97 1.83
C ALA A 57 4.68 -17.23 1.33
N THR A 58 4.50 -16.45 0.25
CA THR A 58 5.60 -15.70 -0.34
C THR A 58 5.95 -14.59 0.65
N THR A 59 7.16 -14.65 1.20
CA THR A 59 7.75 -13.50 1.91
C THR A 59 7.75 -12.34 0.91
N ALA A 60 6.93 -11.32 1.14
CA ALA A 60 6.88 -10.16 0.26
C ALA A 60 8.30 -9.64 0.04
N PRO A 61 8.71 -9.31 -1.20
CA PRO A 61 10.07 -8.88 -1.46
C PRO A 61 10.34 -7.61 -0.67
N LEU A 62 11.41 -7.61 0.14
CA LEU A 62 11.84 -6.46 0.95
C LEU A 62 11.88 -5.14 0.15
N LYS A 63 12.13 -5.25 -1.16
CA LYS A 63 12.11 -4.15 -2.13
C LYS A 63 10.75 -3.46 -2.26
N ALA A 64 9.65 -4.22 -2.32
CA ALA A 64 8.31 -3.62 -2.36
C ALA A 64 8.04 -2.80 -1.09
N ARG A 65 8.45 -3.32 0.08
CA ARG A 65 8.32 -2.59 1.35
C ARG A 65 9.17 -1.31 1.37
N ALA A 66 10.39 -1.38 0.85
CA ALA A 66 11.29 -0.23 0.76
C ALA A 66 10.73 0.86 -0.17
N ASP A 67 10.18 0.49 -1.34
CA ASP A 67 9.61 1.44 -2.30
C ASP A 67 8.43 2.21 -1.68
N TRP A 68 7.56 1.52 -0.95
CA TRP A 68 6.45 2.16 -0.21
C TRP A 68 6.91 3.09 0.91
N ILE A 69 7.96 2.70 1.66
CA ILE A 69 8.56 3.55 2.70
C ILE A 69 9.20 4.80 2.08
N VAL A 70 9.90 4.65 0.95
CA VAL A 70 10.50 5.77 0.22
C VAL A 70 9.41 6.72 -0.28
N LEU A 71 8.33 6.20 -0.88
CA LEU A 71 7.21 7.01 -1.36
C LEU A 71 6.49 7.77 -0.24
N THR A 72 6.38 7.17 0.95
CA THR A 72 5.72 7.81 2.11
C THR A 72 6.60 8.83 2.82
N LEU A 73 7.94 8.67 2.80
CA LEU A 73 8.89 9.63 3.39
C LEU A 73 9.22 10.81 2.47
N LEU A 74 9.02 10.66 1.15
CA LEU A 74 9.30 11.68 0.14
C LEU A 74 8.65 13.05 0.42
N PRO A 75 7.35 13.16 0.78
CA PRO A 75 6.75 14.46 1.08
C PRO A 75 7.35 15.13 2.33
N GLY A 76 7.71 14.34 3.36
CA GLY A 76 8.36 14.86 4.56
C GLY A 76 9.79 15.37 4.29
N ALA A 77 10.54 14.62 3.49
CA ALA A 77 11.87 15.02 3.03
C ALA A 77 11.83 16.30 2.18
N LEU A 78 10.85 16.42 1.27
CA LEU A 78 10.63 17.64 0.49
C LEU A 78 10.32 18.85 1.40
N CYS A 79 9.41 18.70 2.37
CA CYS A 79 9.09 19.78 3.30
C CYS A 79 10.31 20.24 4.10
N LEU A 80 11.09 19.30 4.65
CA LEU A 80 12.32 19.62 5.39
C LEU A 80 13.36 20.29 4.49
N ALA A 81 13.55 19.82 3.26
CA ALA A 81 14.45 20.43 2.29
C ALA A 81 14.02 21.87 1.94
N SER A 82 12.72 22.10 1.72
CA SER A 82 12.18 23.45 1.49
C SER A 82 12.44 24.38 2.66
N VAL A 83 12.18 23.93 3.90
CA VAL A 83 12.44 24.73 5.11
C VAL A 83 13.93 25.01 5.29
N LEU A 84 14.81 24.02 5.07
CA LEU A 84 16.26 24.23 5.14
C LEU A 84 16.72 25.24 4.10
N ALA A 85 16.23 25.14 2.85
CA ALA A 85 16.56 26.07 1.78
C ALA A 85 16.11 27.50 2.13
N LEU A 86 14.89 27.66 2.65
CA LEU A 86 14.34 28.95 3.13
C LEU A 86 15.15 29.53 4.29
N ARG A 87 15.57 28.69 5.24
CA ARG A 87 16.42 29.11 6.36
C ARG A 87 17.84 29.46 5.91
N HIS A 88 18.36 28.79 4.88
CA HIS A 88 19.68 29.05 4.35
C HIS A 88 19.73 30.31 3.47
N THR A 89 18.61 30.72 2.86
CA THR A 89 18.51 31.93 2.01
C THR A 89 18.34 33.24 2.78
N HIS A 90 18.85 33.34 4.02
CA HIS A 90 18.77 34.55 4.84
C HIS A 90 19.70 35.71 4.43
N GLY A 91 20.20 35.71 3.18
CA GLY A 91 20.99 36.82 2.63
C GLY A 91 21.24 36.66 1.13
N GLN A 92 20.58 37.51 0.32
CA GLN A 92 20.81 37.76 -1.11
C GLN A 92 20.66 36.57 -2.09
N THR A 93 19.46 36.43 -2.67
CA THR A 93 19.21 36.38 -4.15
C THR A 93 17.76 35.97 -4.43
N ARG A 94 16.83 36.85 -4.02
CA ARG A 94 15.37 36.69 -4.09
C ARG A 94 14.76 36.74 -5.50
N LEU A 95 15.58 36.69 -6.56
CA LEU A 95 15.16 36.90 -7.95
C LEU A 95 15.33 35.66 -8.84
N LEU A 96 16.26 34.75 -8.51
CA LEU A 96 16.48 33.54 -9.34
C LEU A 96 15.48 32.42 -9.04
N THR A 97 14.95 32.33 -7.82
CA THR A 97 13.98 31.30 -7.43
C THR A 97 12.59 31.51 -8.04
N ALA A 98 12.19 32.75 -8.29
CA ALA A 98 10.92 33.04 -8.96
C ALA A 98 10.93 32.60 -10.44
N ALA A 99 12.09 32.68 -11.12
CA ALA A 99 12.21 32.31 -12.53
C ALA A 99 12.15 30.79 -12.76
N VAL A 100 12.73 29.98 -11.85
CA VAL A 100 12.70 28.50 -11.98
C VAL A 100 11.30 27.93 -11.78
N GLY A 101 10.47 28.57 -10.93
CA GLY A 101 9.09 28.14 -10.72
C GLY A 101 8.19 28.28 -11.96
N ILE A 102 8.49 29.24 -12.85
CA ILE A 102 7.71 29.46 -14.08
C ILE A 102 8.11 28.47 -15.17
N ILE A 103 9.38 28.08 -15.26
CA ILE A 103 9.86 27.12 -16.27
C ILE A 103 9.42 25.68 -15.92
N ALA A 104 9.19 25.37 -14.65
CA ALA A 104 8.70 24.05 -14.23
C ALA A 104 7.18 23.84 -14.42
N LEU A 105 6.44 24.89 -14.82
CA LEU A 105 4.99 24.84 -15.02
C LEU A 105 4.57 24.94 -16.50
N ALA A 106 5.52 25.03 -17.43
CA ALA A 106 5.31 24.96 -18.88
C ALA A 106 5.80 23.62 -19.42
#